data_AF-A0A931REV2-F1
#
_entry.id   AF-A0A931REV2-F1
#
_cell.length_a   1.000
_cell.length_b   1.000
_cell.length_c   1.000
_cell.angle_alpha   90.00
_cell.angle_beta   90.00
_cell.angle_gamma   90.00
#
_symmetry.space_group_name_H-M   'P 1'
#
loop_
_entity.id
_entity.type
_entity.pdbx_description
1 polymer ?
#
loop_
_entity_poly.entity_id
_entity_poly.type
_entity_poly.pdbx_seq_one_letter_code
_entity_poly.pdbx_strand_id
1 'polypeptide(L)'
;MPIIRSAKKKMRQDKVRTLRNQNKKLALKKLIKSMRKTPSAKLLTQISSSLDKASKTNLIHANKASRLKSRLSKLIAQPSFANKSKASRLKSRLSKLIVSKPKAQILVKTAAKKTSKKT
;
A
#
# COMPACT_ATOMS: atom_id res chain seq x y z
N MET A 1 15.83 33.01 21.37
CA MET A 1 15.55 34.07 20.37
C MET A 1 16.69 34.11 19.34
N PRO A 2 16.43 34.44 18.07
CA PRO A 2 17.49 34.57 17.08
C PRO A 2 18.43 35.74 17.42
N ILE A 3 19.73 35.43 17.56
CA ILE A 3 20.77 36.39 17.95
C ILE A 3 21.27 37.15 16.70
N ILE A 4 21.58 36.41 15.63
CA ILE A 4 22.15 36.95 14.38
C ILE A 4 21.07 37.55 13.47
N ARG A 5 21.41 38.58 12.68
CA ARG A 5 20.49 39.27 11.74
C ARG A 5 19.83 38.30 10.75
N SER A 6 20.58 37.35 10.19
CA SER A 6 20.07 36.32 9.26
C SER A 6 19.03 35.42 9.93
N ALA A 7 19.25 35.02 11.18
CA ALA A 7 18.33 34.22 11.97
C ALA A 7 17.02 34.97 12.26
N LYS A 8 17.10 36.27 12.60
CA LYS A 8 15.91 37.13 12.77
C LYS A 8 15.08 37.21 11.48
N LYS A 9 15.74 37.34 10.32
CA LYS A 9 15.08 37.32 9.00
C LYS A 9 14.42 35.96 8.72
N LYS A 10 15.13 34.85 8.96
CA LYS A 10 14.60 33.48 8.75
C LYS A 10 13.33 33.24 9.57
N MET A 11 13.34 33.62 10.85
CA MET A 11 12.18 33.50 11.74
C MET A 11 10.94 34.22 11.18
N ARG A 12 11.09 35.46 10.70
CA ARG A 12 9.98 36.23 10.11
C ARG A 12 9.42 35.55 8.87
N GLN A 13 10.29 35.08 7.97
CA GLN A 13 9.86 34.40 6.76
C GLN A 13 9.17 33.06 7.06
N ASP A 14 9.69 32.30 8.01
CA ASP A 14 9.16 30.99 8.37
C ASP A 14 7.78 31.11 9.01
N LYS A 15 7.53 32.15 9.83
CA LYS A 15 6.18 32.45 10.34
C LYS A 15 5.15 32.57 9.20
N VAL A 16 5.47 33.36 8.17
CA VAL A 16 4.58 33.58 7.01
C VAL A 16 4.45 32.31 6.16
N ARG A 17 5.54 31.59 5.90
CA ARG A 17 5.51 30.31 5.16
C ARG A 17 4.68 29.26 5.89
N THR A 18 4.83 29.16 7.21
CA THR A 18 4.13 28.19 8.06
C THR A 18 2.63 28.42 8.03
N LEU A 19 2.18 29.67 8.21
CA LEU A 19 0.76 30.03 8.16
C LEU A 19 0.15 29.66 6.80
N ARG A 20 0.79 30.05 5.69
CA ARG A 20 0.30 29.71 4.34
C ARG A 20 0.24 28.21 4.10
N ASN A 21 1.26 27.46 4.54
CA ASN A 21 1.31 26.01 4.38
C ASN A 21 0.28 25.30 5.28
N GLN A 22 0.01 25.83 6.46
CA GLN A 22 -1.02 25.32 7.37
C GLN A 22 -2.39 25.40 6.72
N ASN A 23 -2.76 26.54 6.14
CA ASN A 23 -4.05 26.72 5.46
C ASN A 23 -4.23 25.72 4.31
N LYS A 24 -3.21 25.59 3.45
CA LYS A 24 -3.23 24.61 2.35
C LYS A 24 -3.34 23.16 2.86
N LYS A 25 -2.62 22.83 3.94
CA LYS A 25 -2.64 21.49 4.56
C LYS A 25 -4.01 21.18 5.17
N LEU A 26 -4.66 22.16 5.80
CA LEU A 26 -6.00 22.01 6.37
C LEU A 26 -7.05 21.80 5.28
N ALA A 27 -7.02 22.58 4.21
CA ALA A 27 -7.91 22.40 3.07
C ALA A 27 -7.77 20.99 2.46
N LEU A 28 -6.53 20.54 2.24
CA LEU A 28 -6.25 19.20 1.71
C LEU A 28 -6.71 18.08 2.66
N LYS A 29 -6.50 18.24 3.99
CA LYS A 29 -7.01 17.31 5.00
C LYS A 29 -8.54 17.24 5.00
N LYS A 30 -9.23 18.38 4.91
CA LYS A 30 -10.70 18.45 4.86
C LYS A 30 -11.24 17.68 3.66
N LEU A 31 -10.64 17.88 2.49
CA LEU A 31 -11.02 17.21 1.25
C LEU A 31 -10.77 15.68 1.29
N ILE A 32 -9.63 15.24 1.85
CA ILE A 32 -9.38 13.81 2.05
C ILE A 32 -10.38 13.21 3.05
N LYS A 33 -10.73 13.94 4.11
CA LYS A 33 -11.71 13.49 5.12
C LYS A 33 -13.11 13.38 4.52
N SER A 34 -13.54 14.30 3.67
CA SER A 34 -14.84 14.21 2.99
C SER A 34 -14.91 12.99 2.08
N MET A 35 -13.89 12.75 1.25
CA MET A 35 -13.84 11.58 0.37
C MET A 35 -13.85 10.24 1.11
N ARG A 36 -13.26 10.17 2.30
CA ARG A 36 -13.33 8.97 3.15
C ARG A 36 -14.72 8.71 3.72
N LYS A 37 -15.51 9.76 3.94
CA LYS A 37 -16.89 9.65 4.45
C LYS A 37 -17.87 9.36 3.33
N THR A 38 -17.75 10.10 2.23
CA THR A 38 -18.65 10.03 1.08
C THR A 38 -17.82 9.79 -0.18
N PRO A 39 -17.52 8.52 -0.51
CA PRO A 39 -16.75 8.21 -1.70
C PRO A 39 -17.53 8.62 -2.95
N SER A 40 -16.96 9.52 -3.75
CA SER A 40 -17.58 10.03 -4.99
C SER A 40 -16.53 10.21 -6.07
N ALA A 41 -16.87 9.85 -7.31
CA ALA A 41 -16.00 10.03 -8.46
C ALA A 41 -15.62 11.50 -8.71
N LYS A 42 -16.55 12.43 -8.48
CA LYS A 42 -16.30 13.88 -8.61
C LYS A 42 -15.31 14.40 -7.56
N LEU A 43 -15.39 13.88 -6.33
CA LEU A 43 -14.43 14.23 -5.29
C LEU A 43 -13.03 13.66 -5.58
N LEU A 44 -12.95 12.48 -6.21
CA LEU A 44 -11.67 11.87 -6.58
C LEU A 44 -10.90 12.72 -7.61
N THR A 45 -11.57 13.27 -8.62
CA THR A 45 -10.92 14.13 -9.63
C THR A 45 -10.42 15.44 -9.01
N GLN A 46 -11.23 16.05 -8.14
CA GLN A 46 -10.85 17.25 -7.37
C GLN A 46 -9.66 16.98 -6.44
N ILE A 47 -9.64 15.84 -5.74
CA ILE A 47 -8.53 15.46 -4.86
C ILE A 47 -7.26 15.19 -5.65
N SER A 48 -7.37 14.48 -6.78
CA SER A 48 -6.22 14.13 -7.61
C SER A 48 -5.49 15.38 -8.09
N SER A 49 -6.24 16.35 -8.64
CA SER A 49 -5.68 17.64 -9.06
C SER A 49 -5.09 18.44 -7.90
N SER A 50 -5.75 18.45 -6.73
CA SER A 50 -5.26 19.14 -5.53
C SER A 50 -3.97 18.52 -4.97
N LEU A 51 -3.86 17.19 -4.98
CA LEU A 51 -2.65 16.47 -4.56
C LEU A 51 -1.47 16.78 -5.48
N ASP A 52 -1.70 16.88 -6.79
CA ASP A 52 -0.65 17.21 -7.74
C ASP A 52 -0.15 18.64 -7.59
N LYS A 53 -1.06 19.60 -7.40
CA LYS A 53 -0.70 20.99 -7.09
C LYS A 53 0.09 21.09 -5.77
N ALA A 54 -0.29 20.31 -4.76
CA ALA A 54 0.43 20.24 -3.50
C ALA A 54 1.82 19.59 -3.64
N SER A 55 1.97 18.63 -4.56
CA SER A 55 3.27 18.03 -4.88
C SER A 55 4.20 19.02 -5.58
N LYS A 56 3.71 19.76 -6.57
CA LYS A 56 4.51 20.74 -7.32
C LYS A 56 5.07 21.85 -6.43
N THR A 57 4.33 22.23 -5.39
CA THR A 57 4.74 23.26 -4.43
C THR A 57 5.52 22.71 -3.24
N ASN A 58 5.93 21.44 -3.28
CA ASN A 58 6.63 20.74 -2.20
C ASN A 58 5.90 20.79 -0.85
N LEU A 59 4.59 20.99 -0.84
CA LEU A 59 3.77 20.92 0.37
C LEU A 59 3.65 19.47 0.86
N ILE A 60 3.61 18.53 -0.08
CA ILE A 60 3.71 17.08 0.15
C ILE A 60 4.72 16.49 -0.84
N HIS A 61 5.42 15.44 -0.43
CA HIS A 61 6.32 14.72 -1.33
C HIS A 61 5.54 13.99 -2.45
N ALA A 62 6.12 13.87 -3.65
CA ALA A 62 5.52 13.19 -4.80
C ALA A 62 5.02 11.77 -4.46
N ASN A 63 5.88 10.95 -3.87
CA ASN A 63 5.51 9.61 -3.38
C ASN A 63 4.32 9.62 -2.41
N LYS A 64 4.18 10.65 -1.57
CA LYS A 64 3.02 10.78 -0.67
C LYS A 64 1.75 11.08 -1.46
N ALA A 65 1.83 11.96 -2.46
CA ALA A 65 0.71 12.24 -3.37
C ALA A 65 0.28 10.96 -4.11
N SER A 66 1.22 10.24 -4.72
CA SER A 66 0.94 8.98 -5.44
C SER A 66 0.33 7.91 -4.54
N ARG A 67 0.85 7.74 -3.31
CA ARG A 67 0.27 6.82 -2.31
C ARG A 67 -1.16 7.21 -1.95
N LEU A 68 -1.44 8.49 -1.77
CA LEU A 68 -2.79 8.97 -1.44
C LEU A 68 -3.76 8.75 -2.59
N LYS A 69 -3.37 9.06 -3.83
CA LYS A 69 -4.19 8.78 -5.02
C LYS A 69 -4.55 7.30 -5.13
N SER A 70 -3.54 6.41 -5.05
CA SER A 70 -3.74 4.96 -5.14
C SER A 70 -4.65 4.42 -4.03
N ARG A 71 -4.54 4.94 -2.80
CA ARG A 71 -5.40 4.53 -1.70
C ARG A 71 -6.84 5.01 -1.87
N LEU A 72 -7.04 6.25 -2.33
CA LEU A 72 -8.37 6.82 -2.50
C LEU A 72 -9.10 6.25 -3.70
N SER A 73 -8.40 5.95 -4.80
CA SER A 73 -9.01 5.30 -5.97
C SER A 73 -9.54 3.91 -5.64
N LYS A 74 -8.81 3.15 -4.82
CA LYS A 74 -9.24 1.83 -4.33
C LYS A 74 -10.54 1.89 -3.53
N LEU A 75 -10.83 2.99 -2.82
CA LEU A 75 -12.08 3.12 -2.05
C LEU A 75 -13.32 3.18 -2.95
N ILE A 76 -13.21 3.71 -4.17
CA ILE A 76 -14.31 3.73 -5.15
C ILE A 76 -14.36 2.41 -5.91
N ALA A 77 -13.21 1.86 -6.28
CA ALA A 77 -13.11 0.66 -7.12
C ALA A 77 -13.38 -0.66 -6.37
N GLN A 78 -13.42 -0.65 -5.03
CA GLN A 78 -13.52 -1.87 -4.22
C GLN A 78 -14.75 -1.86 -3.32
N PRO A 79 -15.92 -2.27 -3.84
CA PRO A 79 -16.98 -2.74 -2.97
C PRO A 79 -16.77 -4.20 -2.46
N SER A 80 -15.91 -5.07 -3.03
CA SER A 80 -16.03 -6.51 -2.69
C SER A 80 -14.91 -7.54 -3.06
N PHE A 81 -13.61 -7.22 -3.10
CA PHE A 81 -12.58 -8.22 -3.53
C PHE A 81 -11.64 -8.78 -2.46
N ALA A 82 -12.03 -8.75 -1.18
CA ALA A 82 -11.17 -9.25 -0.10
C ALA A 82 -11.00 -10.79 -0.05
N ASN A 83 -11.84 -11.58 -0.73
CA ASN A 83 -11.94 -13.03 -0.45
C ASN A 83 -11.43 -14.00 -1.54
N LYS A 84 -11.10 -13.57 -2.78
CA LYS A 84 -10.67 -14.52 -3.84
C LYS A 84 -9.17 -14.85 -3.88
N SER A 85 -8.30 -13.98 -3.37
CA SER A 85 -6.84 -14.09 -3.58
C SER A 85 -6.05 -14.81 -2.46
N LYS A 86 -6.63 -14.97 -1.26
CA LYS A 86 -6.00 -15.76 -0.19
C LYS A 86 -6.04 -17.26 -0.50
N ALA A 87 -7.16 -17.78 -1.02
CA ALA A 87 -7.33 -19.19 -1.35
C ALA A 87 -6.45 -19.66 -2.51
N SER A 88 -6.32 -18.87 -3.58
CA SER A 88 -5.44 -19.19 -4.72
C SER A 88 -3.95 -19.14 -4.34
N ARG A 89 -3.56 -18.20 -3.47
CA ARG A 89 -2.18 -18.07 -2.95
C ARG A 89 -1.81 -19.19 -1.95
N LEU A 90 -2.76 -19.75 -1.20
CA LEU A 90 -2.54 -20.93 -0.36
C LEU A 90 -2.35 -22.20 -1.21
N LYS A 91 -3.19 -22.40 -2.23
CA LYS A 91 -3.07 -23.54 -3.18
C LYS A 91 -1.72 -23.54 -3.92
N SER A 92 -1.26 -22.37 -4.38
CA SER A 92 0.05 -22.25 -5.05
C SER A 92 1.26 -22.42 -4.12
N ARG A 93 1.09 -22.27 -2.79
CA ARG A 93 2.14 -22.50 -1.79
C ARG A 93 2.25 -23.96 -1.41
N LEU A 94 1.11 -24.65 -1.28
CA LEU A 94 1.07 -26.11 -1.04
C LEU A 94 1.70 -26.90 -2.20
N SER A 95 1.38 -26.55 -3.47
CA SER A 95 2.00 -27.20 -4.62
C SER A 95 3.53 -26.98 -4.70
N LYS A 96 4.01 -25.81 -4.27
CA LYS A 96 5.44 -25.46 -4.28
C LYS A 96 6.25 -26.18 -3.18
N LEU A 97 5.61 -26.55 -2.07
CA LEU A 97 6.22 -27.33 -0.97
C LEU A 97 6.27 -28.84 -1.26
N ILE A 98 5.36 -29.36 -2.10
CA ILE A 98 5.34 -30.79 -2.48
C ILE A 98 6.48 -31.12 -3.46
N VAL A 99 6.90 -30.15 -4.29
CA VAL A 99 7.96 -30.32 -5.31
C VAL A 99 9.38 -30.20 -4.74
N SER A 100 9.55 -29.74 -3.49
CA SER A 100 10.87 -29.52 -2.88
C SER A 100 11.39 -30.64 -1.96
N LYS A 101 10.77 -31.84 -1.97
CA LYS A 101 11.37 -33.02 -1.31
C LYS A 101 12.35 -33.69 -2.28
N PRO A 102 13.67 -33.66 -2.05
CA PRO A 102 14.60 -34.39 -2.90
C PRO A 102 14.34 -35.90 -2.76
N LYS A 103 14.32 -36.62 -3.89
CA LYS A 103 14.39 -38.09 -3.93
C LYS A 103 15.71 -38.53 -3.30
N ALA A 104 15.73 -38.77 -1.98
CA ALA A 104 16.81 -39.48 -1.33
C ALA A 104 16.49 -40.98 -1.39
N GLN A 105 17.31 -41.71 -2.14
CA GLN A 105 17.35 -43.17 -2.18
C GLN A 105 17.80 -43.67 -0.80
N ILE A 106 16.96 -44.46 -0.11
CA ILE A 106 17.39 -45.33 0.99
C ILE A 106 16.65 -46.67 0.83
N LEU A 107 17.42 -47.68 0.43
CA LEU A 107 17.13 -49.11 0.51
C LEU A 107 16.66 -49.49 1.93
N VAL A 108 15.64 -50.34 2.10
CA VAL A 108 15.71 -51.71 2.68
C VAL A 108 14.29 -52.33 2.63
N LYS A 109 14.21 -53.63 2.32
CA LYS A 109 13.13 -54.60 2.60
C LYS A 109 12.13 -54.89 1.48
N THR A 110 12.61 -55.49 0.40
CA THR A 110 11.84 -56.55 -0.28
C THR A 110 11.94 -57.81 0.58
N ALA A 111 10.97 -58.00 1.47
CA ALA A 111 10.79 -59.26 2.17
C ALA A 111 10.31 -60.30 1.16
N ALA A 112 11.15 -61.31 0.94
CA ALA A 112 10.82 -62.51 0.22
C ALA A 112 9.69 -63.28 0.93
N LYS A 113 8.88 -64.00 0.14
CA LYS A 113 8.82 -65.48 0.11
C LYS A 113 7.38 -66.05 0.10
N LYS A 114 7.00 -66.51 -1.10
CA LYS A 114 6.43 -67.83 -1.46
C LYS A 114 4.93 -68.17 -1.24
N THR A 115 4.40 -68.75 -2.33
CA THR A 115 3.46 -69.90 -2.46
C THR A 115 1.99 -69.64 -2.09
N SER A 116 0.94 -70.09 -2.82
CA SER A 116 0.77 -71.23 -3.73
C SER A 116 -0.53 -71.12 -4.56
N LYS A 117 -0.51 -71.69 -5.79
CA LYS A 117 -1.54 -72.53 -6.48
C LYS A 117 -3.04 -72.31 -6.11
N LYS A 118 -3.93 -71.99 -7.05
CA LYS A 118 -4.53 -72.80 -8.16
C LYS A 118 -6.02 -73.02 -7.80
N THR A 119 -6.89 -72.87 -8.81
CA THR A 119 -8.36 -72.95 -8.85
C THR A 119 -9.13 -71.93 -8.04
#